data_AF-A0A964PCC9-F1
#
_entry.id   AF-A0A964PCC9-F1
#
_cell.length_a   1.000
_cell.length_b   1.000
_cell.length_c   1.000
_cell.angle_alpha   90.00
_cell.angle_beta   90.00
_cell.angle_gamma   90.00
#
_symmetry.space_group_name_H-M   'P 1'
#
loop_
_entity.id
_entity.type
_entity.pdbx_description
1 polymer ?
#
loop_
_entity_poly.entity_id
_entity_poly.type
_entity_poly.pdbx_seq_one_letter_code
_entity_poly.pdbx_strand_id
1 'polypeptide(L)'
;MAEPEIRDHKDFWDKLQIVLSPLGGLFTALAVASLGLIGSRALDRQQSSEAKLRLYSELMTRREESEATLRKEMFQSIIGSFFDSHSTSFESKLLKMELLAQNFHEALNLQPLFKHLRREIAAAPLAAIDRRHYESRVSELAREVARKQIVVLEAGGRRFDWTVILSDSLIDGLRTEQLEDVKLGLDGIERRFRLTLFRADTAQRELHIGLEVETVAQPGVLASAVGRYNVEFDVGFFTTPMIDNIRLSNDQRVAVVLTDMNQAGASLSLMYFPGSRASLREKPYYEEILRKLADTSQARE
;
A
#
# COMPACT_ATOMS: atom_id res chain seq x y z
N MET A 1 -106.19 0.15 -21.56
CA MET A 1 -105.36 1.36 -21.54
C MET A 1 -105.26 1.78 -20.07
N ALA A 2 -104.10 1.80 -19.41
CA ALA A 2 -102.72 1.82 -19.86
C ALA A 2 -101.82 1.00 -18.89
N GLU A 3 -100.79 0.37 -19.44
CA GLU A 3 -99.69 -0.25 -18.68
C GLU A 3 -98.77 0.82 -18.08
N PRO A 4 -98.12 0.58 -16.92
CA PRO A 4 -97.01 1.40 -16.48
C PRO A 4 -95.68 0.87 -17.05
N GLU A 5 -94.98 1.70 -17.81
CA GLU A 5 -93.59 1.48 -18.21
C GLU A 5 -92.67 1.47 -16.97
N ILE A 6 -91.95 0.38 -16.76
CA ILE A 6 -90.80 0.33 -15.85
C ILE A 6 -89.58 0.81 -16.63
N ARG A 7 -89.07 2.01 -16.32
CA ARG A 7 -87.78 2.49 -16.83
C ARG A 7 -86.65 1.90 -15.98
N ASP A 8 -85.96 0.92 -16.56
CA ASP A 8 -84.79 0.26 -15.99
C ASP A 8 -83.55 1.13 -16.21
N HIS A 9 -83.03 1.74 -15.15
CA HIS A 9 -81.79 2.52 -15.21
C HIS A 9 -80.60 1.56 -15.14
N LYS A 10 -79.97 1.30 -16.29
CA LYS A 10 -78.70 0.57 -16.37
C LYS A 10 -77.62 1.26 -15.52
N ASP A 11 -77.17 0.51 -14.53
CA ASP A 11 -76.22 0.94 -13.52
C ASP A 11 -74.82 1.13 -14.13
N PHE A 12 -74.05 2.07 -13.59
CA PHE A 12 -72.74 2.49 -14.14
C PHE A 12 -71.75 1.32 -14.28
N TRP A 13 -71.96 0.28 -13.46
CA TRP A 13 -71.19 -0.96 -13.42
C TRP A 13 -71.40 -1.87 -14.64
N ASP A 14 -72.61 -1.92 -15.21
CA ASP A 14 -72.87 -2.70 -16.43
C ASP A 14 -72.16 -2.10 -17.65
N LYS A 15 -72.05 -0.76 -17.71
CA LYS A 15 -71.31 -0.07 -18.78
C LYS A 15 -69.80 -0.28 -18.65
N LEU A 16 -69.29 -0.31 -17.42
CA LEU A 16 -67.88 -0.61 -17.16
C LEU A 16 -67.54 -2.05 -17.55
N GLN A 17 -68.45 -3.00 -17.26
CA GLN A 17 -68.28 -4.42 -17.56
C GLN A 17 -68.37 -4.73 -19.07
N ILE A 18 -69.21 -4.03 -19.82
CA ILE A 18 -69.30 -4.16 -21.29
C ILE A 18 -68.01 -3.69 -21.97
N VAL A 19 -67.41 -2.59 -21.48
CA VAL A 19 -66.12 -2.07 -22.00
C VAL A 19 -64.93 -2.91 -21.52
N LEU A 20 -64.96 -3.48 -20.31
CA LEU A 20 -63.89 -4.33 -19.79
C LEU A 20 -63.90 -5.78 -20.30
N SER A 21 -65.02 -6.26 -20.83
CA SER A 21 -65.16 -7.66 -21.30
C SER A 21 -64.12 -8.10 -22.35
N PRO A 22 -63.61 -7.24 -23.27
CA PRO A 22 -62.51 -7.59 -24.17
C PRO A 22 -61.13 -7.17 -23.64
N LEU A 23 -61.06 -6.35 -22.59
CA LEU A 23 -59.81 -5.74 -22.06
C LEU A 23 -59.17 -6.54 -20.91
N GLY A 24 -59.89 -7.48 -20.29
CA GLY A 24 -59.39 -8.28 -19.17
C GLY A 24 -58.11 -9.08 -19.48
N GLY A 25 -57.99 -9.58 -20.71
CA GLY A 25 -56.78 -10.27 -21.19
C GLY A 25 -55.56 -9.35 -21.32
N LEU A 26 -55.78 -8.07 -21.68
CA LEU A 26 -54.71 -7.08 -21.80
C LEU A 26 -54.19 -6.64 -20.42
N PHE A 27 -55.10 -6.42 -19.46
CA PHE A 27 -54.71 -6.04 -18.09
C PHE A 27 -53.96 -7.15 -17.35
N THR A 28 -54.35 -8.41 -17.55
CA THR A 28 -53.61 -9.55 -16.98
C THR A 28 -52.23 -9.70 -17.61
N ALA A 29 -52.11 -9.55 -18.93
CA ALA A 29 -50.82 -9.54 -19.61
C ALA A 29 -49.92 -8.38 -19.13
N LEU A 30 -50.49 -7.19 -18.93
CA LEU A 30 -49.79 -6.01 -18.44
C LEU A 30 -49.29 -6.23 -16.99
N ALA A 31 -50.13 -6.81 -16.12
CA ALA A 31 -49.76 -7.13 -14.75
C ALA A 31 -48.64 -8.16 -14.66
N VAL A 32 -48.72 -9.24 -15.46
CA VAL A 32 -47.67 -10.27 -15.54
C VAL A 32 -46.36 -9.69 -16.07
N ALA A 33 -46.42 -8.85 -17.11
CA ALA A 33 -45.23 -8.17 -17.65
C ALA A 33 -44.61 -7.20 -16.63
N SER A 34 -45.45 -6.48 -15.88
CA SER A 34 -45.00 -5.55 -14.83
C SER A 34 -44.31 -6.27 -13.68
N LEU A 35 -44.91 -7.37 -13.19
CA LEU A 35 -44.32 -8.25 -12.18
C LEU A 35 -43.03 -8.90 -12.68
N GLY A 36 -42.98 -9.31 -13.94
CA GLY A 36 -41.77 -9.83 -14.58
C GLY A 36 -40.64 -8.80 -14.62
N LEU A 37 -40.94 -7.55 -14.99
CA LEU A 37 -39.95 -6.47 -15.01
C LEU A 37 -39.47 -6.05 -13.62
N ILE A 38 -40.37 -6.00 -12.63
CA ILE A 38 -40.00 -5.66 -11.24
C ILE A 38 -39.21 -6.81 -10.61
N GLY A 39 -39.65 -8.05 -10.80
CA GLY A 39 -38.97 -9.25 -10.35
C GLY A 39 -37.59 -9.42 -10.99
N SER A 40 -37.48 -9.20 -12.30
CA SER A 40 -36.20 -9.22 -13.03
C SER A 40 -35.24 -8.17 -12.47
N ARG A 41 -35.70 -6.92 -12.27
CA ARG A 41 -34.83 -5.85 -11.72
C ARG A 41 -34.36 -6.13 -10.29
N ALA A 42 -35.18 -6.81 -9.47
CA ALA A 42 -34.78 -7.22 -8.12
C ALA A 42 -33.75 -8.37 -8.16
N LEU A 43 -33.96 -9.35 -9.04
CA LEU A 43 -33.08 -10.50 -9.21
C LEU A 43 -31.74 -10.13 -9.86
N ASP A 44 -31.76 -9.23 -10.85
CA ASP A 44 -30.58 -8.70 -11.53
C ASP A 44 -29.63 -7.98 -10.55
N ARG A 45 -30.19 -7.27 -9.55
CA ARG A 45 -29.39 -6.65 -8.48
C ARG A 45 -28.67 -7.69 -7.65
N GLN A 46 -29.34 -8.79 -7.30
CA GLN A 46 -28.76 -9.87 -6.49
C GLN A 46 -27.68 -10.64 -7.26
N GLN A 47 -27.97 -11.01 -8.51
CA GLN A 47 -27.01 -11.70 -9.38
C GLN A 47 -25.78 -10.85 -9.71
N SER A 48 -25.94 -9.53 -9.88
CA SER A 48 -24.81 -8.63 -10.13
C SER A 48 -23.85 -8.55 -8.94
N SER A 49 -24.36 -8.70 -7.71
CA SER A 49 -23.57 -8.72 -6.49
C SER A 49 -22.76 -10.00 -6.39
N GLU A 50 -23.40 -11.16 -6.62
CA GLU A 50 -22.73 -12.46 -6.63
C GLU A 50 -21.66 -12.58 -7.72
N ALA A 51 -21.95 -12.07 -8.93
CA ALA A 51 -21.00 -12.07 -10.04
C ALA A 51 -19.75 -11.24 -9.71
N LYS A 52 -19.92 -10.09 -9.05
CA LYS A 52 -18.79 -9.26 -8.59
C LYS A 52 -18.00 -9.98 -7.51
N LEU A 53 -18.65 -10.56 -6.50
CA LEU A 53 -17.98 -11.31 -5.43
C LEU A 53 -17.15 -12.47 -6.00
N ARG A 54 -17.69 -13.18 -6.99
CA ARG A 54 -16.96 -14.24 -7.70
C ARG A 54 -15.76 -13.72 -8.48
N LEU A 55 -15.92 -12.62 -9.21
CA LEU A 55 -14.83 -12.00 -9.97
C LEU A 55 -13.73 -11.46 -9.05
N TYR A 56 -14.09 -10.89 -7.89
CA TYR A 56 -13.14 -10.50 -6.85
C TYR A 56 -12.40 -11.70 -6.27
N SER A 57 -13.12 -12.79 -5.96
CA SER A 57 -12.50 -14.02 -5.48
C SER A 57 -11.53 -14.58 -6.52
N GLU A 58 -11.91 -14.61 -7.80
CA GLU A 58 -11.04 -15.08 -8.88
C GLU A 58 -9.81 -14.18 -9.06
N LEU A 59 -9.97 -12.85 -9.04
CA LEU A 59 -8.85 -11.92 -9.12
C LEU A 59 -7.90 -12.07 -7.91
N MET A 60 -8.44 -12.29 -6.72
CA MET A 60 -7.63 -12.53 -5.52
C MET A 60 -6.87 -13.85 -5.61
N THR A 61 -7.53 -14.94 -6.03
CA THR A 61 -6.88 -16.22 -6.26
C THR A 61 -5.78 -16.10 -7.32
N ARG A 62 -6.07 -15.46 -8.47
CA ARG A 62 -5.07 -15.23 -9.52
C ARG A 62 -3.91 -14.37 -9.05
N ARG A 63 -4.18 -13.35 -8.21
CA ARG A 63 -3.13 -12.53 -7.61
C ARG A 63 -2.28 -13.36 -6.65
N GLU A 64 -2.89 -14.16 -5.79
CA GLU A 64 -2.16 -15.01 -4.84
C GLU A 64 -1.31 -16.07 -5.57
N GLU A 65 -1.85 -16.66 -6.65
CA GLU A 65 -1.12 -17.57 -7.54
C GLU A 65 0.04 -16.87 -8.26
N SER A 66 -0.18 -15.68 -8.80
CA SER A 66 0.85 -14.88 -9.47
C SER A 66 1.96 -14.47 -8.49
N GLU A 67 1.61 -14.04 -7.28
CA GLU A 67 2.56 -13.69 -6.22
C GLU A 67 3.35 -14.92 -5.74
N ALA A 68 2.72 -16.09 -5.64
CA ALA A 68 3.39 -17.33 -5.27
C ALA A 68 4.35 -17.81 -6.37
N THR A 69 3.93 -17.70 -7.63
CA THR A 69 4.75 -18.04 -8.80
C THR A 69 5.95 -17.11 -8.92
N LEU A 70 5.72 -15.79 -8.80
CA LEU A 70 6.78 -14.80 -8.79
C LEU A 70 7.77 -15.08 -7.65
N ARG A 71 7.30 -15.36 -6.43
CA ARG A 71 8.17 -15.74 -5.31
C ARG A 71 9.01 -16.99 -5.59
N LYS A 72 8.44 -17.99 -6.25
CA LYS A 72 9.14 -19.22 -6.63
C LYS A 72 10.21 -18.95 -7.69
N GLU A 73 9.88 -18.22 -8.75
CA GLU A 73 10.82 -17.87 -9.83
C GLU A 73 11.94 -16.97 -9.33
N MET A 74 11.60 -15.95 -8.52
CA MET A 74 12.58 -15.10 -7.83
C MET A 74 13.49 -15.93 -6.93
N PHE A 75 12.93 -16.83 -6.11
CA PHE A 75 13.72 -17.70 -5.24
C PHE A 75 14.67 -18.61 -6.03
N GLN A 76 14.22 -19.23 -7.11
CA GLN A 76 15.06 -20.08 -7.95
C GLN A 76 16.21 -19.29 -8.60
N SER A 77 15.96 -18.07 -9.06
CA SER A 77 16.98 -17.17 -9.61
C SER A 77 18.01 -16.75 -8.54
N ILE A 78 17.55 -16.40 -7.33
CA ILE A 78 18.44 -16.05 -6.20
C ILE A 78 19.27 -17.25 -5.77
N ILE A 79 18.67 -18.43 -5.61
CA ILE A 79 19.38 -19.63 -5.16
C ILE A 79 20.45 -20.05 -6.18
N GLY A 80 20.09 -20.15 -7.46
CA GLY A 80 21.03 -20.55 -8.51
C GLY A 80 22.18 -19.54 -8.68
N SER A 81 21.89 -18.24 -8.61
CA SER A 81 22.95 -17.23 -8.72
C SER A 81 23.81 -17.12 -7.47
N PHE A 82 23.23 -17.14 -6.26
CA PHE A 82 23.93 -16.81 -5.02
C PHE A 82 24.60 -18.02 -4.34
N PHE A 83 23.99 -19.21 -4.39
CA PHE A 83 24.39 -20.36 -3.57
C PHE A 83 25.18 -21.45 -4.30
N ASP A 84 25.51 -21.30 -5.59
CA ASP A 84 26.50 -22.18 -6.24
C ASP A 84 27.89 -21.94 -5.62
N SER A 85 28.24 -22.83 -4.69
CA SER A 85 29.18 -22.63 -3.60
C SER A 85 30.54 -23.25 -3.87
N HIS A 86 31.22 -22.85 -4.93
CA HIS A 86 32.65 -23.14 -5.12
C HIS A 86 33.43 -21.82 -5.23
N SER A 87 34.08 -21.45 -4.12
CA SER A 87 35.09 -20.39 -3.99
C SER A 87 34.82 -19.07 -4.75
N THR A 88 33.66 -18.46 -4.56
CA THR A 88 33.40 -17.15 -5.18
C THR A 88 34.04 -16.02 -4.37
N SER A 89 34.93 -15.26 -5.01
CA SER A 89 35.53 -14.04 -4.46
C SER A 89 34.46 -13.04 -3.99
N PHE A 90 34.82 -12.11 -3.10
CA PHE A 90 33.91 -11.02 -2.69
C PHE A 90 33.38 -10.23 -3.87
N GLU A 91 34.20 -10.01 -4.90
CA GLU A 91 33.80 -9.41 -6.17
C GLU A 91 32.63 -10.17 -6.82
N SER A 92 32.72 -11.49 -6.90
CA SER A 92 31.66 -12.32 -7.47
C SER A 92 30.37 -12.27 -6.65
N LYS A 93 30.46 -12.28 -5.31
CA LYS A 93 29.29 -12.14 -4.43
C LYS A 93 28.62 -10.77 -4.58
N LEU A 94 29.43 -9.71 -4.69
CA LEU A 94 28.95 -8.36 -4.86
C LEU A 94 28.30 -8.14 -6.23
N LEU A 95 28.91 -8.63 -7.32
CA LEU A 95 28.30 -8.59 -8.65
C LEU A 95 26.94 -9.31 -8.68
N LYS A 96 26.85 -10.47 -8.03
CA LYS A 96 25.58 -11.20 -7.89
C LYS A 96 24.55 -10.36 -7.12
N MET A 97 24.96 -9.68 -6.05
CA MET A 97 24.10 -8.76 -5.31
C MET A 97 23.64 -7.58 -6.18
N GLU A 98 24.53 -7.00 -6.99
CA GLU A 98 24.23 -5.90 -7.91
C GLU A 98 23.16 -6.33 -8.93
N LEU A 99 23.32 -7.52 -9.52
CA LEU A 99 22.33 -8.08 -10.44
C LEU A 99 20.98 -8.33 -9.76
N LEU A 100 20.97 -8.88 -8.55
CA LEU A 100 19.73 -9.11 -7.80
C LEU A 100 19.04 -7.79 -7.45
N ALA A 101 19.80 -6.82 -6.95
CA ALA A 101 19.31 -5.48 -6.64
C ALA A 101 18.72 -4.80 -7.88
N GLN A 102 19.41 -4.86 -9.01
CA GLN A 102 18.95 -4.24 -10.26
C GLN A 102 17.59 -4.81 -10.71
N ASN A 103 17.42 -6.12 -10.66
CA ASN A 103 16.25 -6.79 -11.22
C ASN A 103 15.09 -6.95 -10.23
N PHE A 104 15.35 -6.95 -8.92
CA PHE A 104 14.36 -7.34 -7.91
C PHE A 104 14.24 -6.36 -6.72
N HIS A 105 14.75 -5.14 -6.85
CA HIS A 105 14.68 -4.14 -5.78
C HIS A 105 13.26 -3.82 -5.29
N GLU A 106 12.21 -3.99 -6.11
CA GLU A 106 10.82 -3.72 -5.71
C GLU A 106 10.15 -4.93 -5.01
N ALA A 107 10.66 -6.14 -5.28
CA ALA A 107 9.97 -7.38 -4.95
C ALA A 107 10.58 -8.13 -3.76
N LEU A 108 11.81 -7.79 -3.36
CA LEU A 108 12.56 -8.52 -2.33
C LEU A 108 13.09 -7.61 -1.23
N ASN A 109 13.10 -8.14 0.00
CA ASN A 109 13.87 -7.53 1.08
C ASN A 109 15.35 -7.95 0.97
N LEU A 110 16.20 -7.06 0.48
CA LEU A 110 17.64 -7.28 0.32
C LEU A 110 18.44 -6.95 1.59
N GLN A 111 17.83 -6.33 2.61
CA GLN A 111 18.49 -5.93 3.85
C GLN A 111 19.23 -7.09 4.54
N PRO A 112 18.68 -8.31 4.69
CA PRO A 112 19.39 -9.43 5.31
C PRO A 112 20.66 -9.82 4.55
N LEU A 113 20.60 -9.74 3.21
CA LEU A 113 21.72 -10.08 2.33
C LEU A 113 22.82 -9.02 2.41
N PHE A 114 22.48 -7.73 2.40
CA PHE A 114 23.44 -6.64 2.63
C PHE A 114 24.11 -6.76 4.00
N LYS A 115 23.32 -6.99 5.06
CA LYS A 115 23.85 -7.19 6.43
C LYS A 115 24.72 -8.44 6.54
N HIS A 116 24.42 -9.50 5.80
CA HIS A 116 25.23 -10.71 5.77
C HIS A 116 26.57 -10.45 5.06
N LEU A 117 26.55 -9.86 3.87
CA LEU A 117 27.77 -9.53 3.12
C LEU A 117 28.67 -8.54 3.87
N ARG A 118 28.10 -7.51 4.53
CA ARG A 118 28.84 -6.59 5.42
C ARG A 118 29.55 -7.35 6.54
N ARG A 119 28.86 -8.29 7.19
CA ARG A 119 29.45 -9.12 8.26
C ARG A 119 30.57 -10.01 7.75
N GLU A 120 30.41 -10.63 6.58
CA GLU A 120 31.48 -11.44 5.97
C GLU A 120 32.72 -10.60 5.63
N ILE A 121 32.53 -9.41 5.04
CA ILE A 121 33.63 -8.48 4.71
C ILE A 121 34.38 -8.03 5.98
N ALA A 122 33.64 -7.73 7.05
CA ALA A 122 34.22 -7.31 8.32
C ALA A 122 35.05 -8.42 8.98
N ALA A 123 34.59 -9.68 8.91
CA ALA A 123 35.27 -10.84 9.49
C ALA A 123 36.44 -11.37 8.64
N ALA A 124 36.52 -11.00 7.36
CA ALA A 124 37.52 -11.54 6.45
C ALA A 124 38.93 -10.97 6.70
N PRO A 125 39.99 -11.78 6.50
CA PRO A 125 41.39 -11.37 6.62
C PRO A 125 41.83 -10.56 5.39
N LEU A 126 41.18 -9.41 5.17
CA LEU A 126 41.45 -8.48 4.07
C LEU A 126 42.35 -7.33 4.54
N ALA A 127 43.11 -6.76 3.60
CA ALA A 127 43.79 -5.50 3.85
C ALA A 127 42.77 -4.38 4.12
N ALA A 128 43.15 -3.37 4.92
CA ALA A 128 42.24 -2.29 5.30
C ALA A 128 41.74 -1.44 4.12
N ILE A 129 42.47 -1.45 3.00
CA ILE A 129 42.05 -0.76 1.76
C ILE A 129 40.94 -1.58 1.08
N ASP A 130 41.14 -2.87 0.89
CA ASP A 130 40.16 -3.75 0.24
C ASP A 130 38.86 -3.84 1.04
N ARG A 131 38.95 -3.95 2.38
CA ARG A 131 37.78 -3.95 3.26
C ARG A 131 36.93 -2.70 3.04
N ARG A 132 37.57 -1.52 3.06
CA ARG A 132 36.87 -0.23 2.84
C ARG A 132 36.27 -0.15 1.44
N HIS A 133 36.96 -0.65 0.42
CA HIS A 133 36.45 -0.70 -0.95
C HIS A 133 35.16 -1.54 -1.04
N TYR A 134 35.16 -2.76 -0.51
CA TYR A 134 33.96 -3.61 -0.53
C TYR A 134 32.82 -3.05 0.33
N GLU A 135 33.11 -2.51 1.52
CA GLU A 135 32.10 -1.86 2.37
C GLU A 135 31.47 -0.64 1.70
N SER A 136 32.27 0.17 0.98
CA SER A 136 31.76 1.31 0.22
C SER A 136 30.83 0.85 -0.89
N ARG A 137 31.23 -0.13 -1.69
CA ARG A 137 30.41 -0.63 -2.80
C ARG A 137 29.09 -1.26 -2.33
N VAL A 138 29.11 -2.05 -1.25
CA VAL A 138 27.88 -2.61 -0.65
C VAL A 138 26.94 -1.48 -0.17
N SER A 139 27.51 -0.45 0.46
CA SER A 139 26.74 0.72 0.90
C SER A 139 26.17 1.53 -0.26
N GLU A 140 26.95 1.72 -1.32
CA GLU A 140 26.55 2.42 -2.55
C GLU A 140 25.41 1.70 -3.25
N LEU A 141 25.53 0.38 -3.42
CA LEU A 141 24.47 -0.43 -4.02
C LEU A 141 23.16 -0.33 -3.24
N ALA A 142 23.21 -0.44 -1.91
CA ALA A 142 22.02 -0.34 -1.08
C ALA A 142 21.37 1.05 -1.15
N ARG A 143 22.18 2.11 -1.16
CA ARG A 143 21.69 3.48 -1.39
C ARG A 143 21.09 3.66 -2.78
N GLU A 144 21.67 3.04 -3.81
CA GLU A 144 21.13 3.07 -5.17
C GLU A 144 19.75 2.40 -5.23
N VAL A 145 19.60 1.24 -4.59
CA VAL A 145 18.30 0.56 -4.42
C VAL A 145 17.30 1.49 -3.74
N ALA A 146 17.66 2.09 -2.60
CA ALA A 146 16.79 3.00 -1.87
C ALA A 146 16.39 4.22 -2.74
N ARG A 147 17.33 4.81 -3.48
CA ARG A 147 17.07 5.93 -4.40
C ARG A 147 16.09 5.55 -5.51
N LYS A 148 16.25 4.37 -6.13
CA LYS A 148 15.33 3.88 -7.16
C LYS A 148 13.91 3.72 -6.61
N GLN A 149 13.79 3.10 -5.44
CA GLN A 149 12.51 2.95 -4.76
C GLN A 149 11.89 4.32 -4.42
N ILE A 150 12.68 5.28 -3.93
CA ILE A 150 12.20 6.65 -3.67
C ILE A 150 11.57 7.26 -4.93
N VAL A 151 12.24 7.17 -6.09
CA VAL A 151 11.71 7.70 -7.36
C VAL A 151 10.36 7.06 -7.73
N VAL A 152 10.22 5.75 -7.56
CA VAL A 152 8.96 5.02 -7.82
C VAL A 152 7.85 5.48 -6.87
N LEU A 153 8.18 5.67 -5.59
CA LEU A 153 7.22 6.10 -4.57
C LEU A 153 6.82 7.58 -4.75
N GLU A 154 7.74 8.45 -5.15
CA GLU A 154 7.49 9.88 -5.39
C GLU A 154 6.43 10.12 -6.46
N ALA A 155 6.36 9.27 -7.49
CA ALA A 155 5.39 9.42 -8.59
C ALA A 155 3.91 9.38 -8.16
N GLY A 156 3.61 9.14 -6.88
CA GLY A 156 2.26 9.21 -6.31
C GLY A 156 2.28 9.43 -4.80
N GLY A 157 3.43 9.79 -4.25
CA GLY A 157 3.63 10.09 -2.84
C GLY A 157 4.09 11.52 -2.64
N ARG A 158 4.62 11.79 -1.46
CA ARG A 158 5.26 13.03 -1.06
C ARG A 158 6.60 12.71 -0.43
N ARG A 159 7.58 13.57 -0.67
CA ARG A 159 8.90 13.48 -0.09
C ARG A 159 9.23 14.76 0.65
N PHE A 160 9.96 14.61 1.76
CA PHE A 160 10.65 15.69 2.41
C PHE A 160 12.06 15.26 2.80
N ASP A 161 13.03 16.15 2.67
CA ASP A 161 14.43 15.87 2.96
C ASP A 161 14.92 16.72 4.13
N TRP A 162 15.56 16.08 5.11
CA TRP A 162 16.35 16.76 6.13
C TRP A 162 17.84 16.58 5.86
N THR A 163 18.59 17.61 6.19
CA THR A 163 20.05 17.54 6.36
C THR A 163 20.37 17.85 7.81
N VAL A 164 21.16 16.99 8.42
CA VAL A 164 21.47 17.01 9.85
C VAL A 164 22.96 17.12 10.03
N ILE A 165 23.40 17.93 10.98
CA ILE A 165 24.81 18.02 11.40
C ILE A 165 24.99 17.10 12.60
N LEU A 166 25.88 16.12 12.47
CA LEU A 166 26.17 15.18 13.55
C LEU A 166 27.13 15.83 14.54
N SER A 167 26.62 16.19 15.71
CA SER A 167 27.44 16.64 16.84
C SER A 167 27.97 15.45 17.65
N ASP A 168 29.11 15.62 18.31
CA ASP A 168 29.68 14.59 19.20
C ASP A 168 28.65 14.12 20.25
N SER A 169 27.84 15.05 20.78
CA SER A 169 26.79 14.74 21.76
C SER A 169 25.67 13.85 21.21
N LEU A 170 25.39 13.89 19.90
CA LEU A 170 24.41 13.04 19.23
C LEU A 170 25.02 11.66 18.93
N ILE A 171 26.32 11.60 18.60
CA ILE A 171 27.06 10.36 18.36
C ILE A 171 27.17 9.56 19.67
N ASP A 172 27.50 10.24 20.77
CA ASP A 172 27.60 9.66 22.11
C ASP A 172 26.22 9.33 22.73
N GLY A 173 25.12 9.75 22.09
CA GLY A 173 23.76 9.55 22.60
C GLY A 173 23.45 10.36 23.86
N LEU A 174 24.20 11.43 24.12
CA LEU A 174 24.03 12.31 25.28
C LEU A 174 22.97 13.40 25.05
N ARG A 175 22.64 13.68 23.79
CA ARG A 175 21.61 14.64 23.39
C ARG A 175 20.74 14.09 22.29
N THR A 176 19.46 14.44 22.36
CA THR A 176 18.49 14.23 21.29
C THR A 176 18.34 15.52 20.47
N GLU A 177 18.08 15.37 19.18
CA GLU A 177 17.86 16.49 18.27
C GLU A 177 16.51 16.32 17.58
N GLN A 178 15.59 17.26 17.82
CA GLN A 178 14.32 17.30 17.10
C GLN A 178 14.51 18.11 15.82
N LEU A 179 14.17 17.51 14.68
CA LEU A 179 14.21 18.15 13.38
C LEU A 179 12.96 18.98 13.13
N GLU A 180 12.99 19.78 12.06
CA GLU A 180 11.84 20.58 11.64
C GLU A 180 10.60 19.71 11.37
N ASP A 181 9.48 20.10 12.00
CA ASP A 181 8.16 19.53 11.77
C ASP A 181 7.73 19.74 10.32
N VAL A 182 7.33 18.67 9.63
CA VAL A 182 6.85 18.75 8.24
C VAL A 182 5.36 18.39 8.16
N LYS A 183 4.61 19.14 7.36
CA LYS A 183 3.23 18.81 7.01
C LYS A 183 3.15 18.32 5.57
N LEU A 184 2.61 17.12 5.35
CA LEU A 184 2.41 16.58 4.01
C LEU A 184 0.96 16.12 3.83
N GLY A 185 0.41 16.37 2.66
CA GLY A 185 -0.92 15.95 2.25
C GLY A 185 -0.88 14.86 1.18
N LEU A 186 -1.63 13.78 1.39
CA LEU A 186 -1.80 12.69 0.43
C LEU A 186 -3.26 12.24 0.40
N ASP A 187 -3.84 12.13 -0.80
CA ASP A 187 -5.25 11.75 -1.03
C ASP A 187 -6.25 12.54 -0.17
N GLY A 188 -6.01 13.85 0.00
CA GLY A 188 -6.85 14.74 0.79
C GLY A 188 -6.67 14.65 2.31
N ILE A 189 -5.71 13.85 2.79
CA ILE A 189 -5.40 13.69 4.21
C ILE A 189 -4.08 14.42 4.51
N GLU A 190 -4.14 15.46 5.34
CA GLU A 190 -2.94 16.14 5.85
C GLU A 190 -2.41 15.49 7.13
N ARG A 191 -1.10 15.26 7.21
CA ARG A 191 -0.44 14.79 8.43
C ARG A 191 0.79 15.63 8.75
N ARG A 192 1.06 15.77 10.04
CA ARG A 192 2.29 16.38 10.55
C ARG A 192 3.23 15.27 11.01
N PHE A 193 4.48 15.35 10.58
CA PHE A 193 5.54 14.42 10.94
C PHE A 193 6.59 15.18 11.76
N ARG A 194 6.97 14.63 12.90
CA ARG A 194 8.09 15.11 13.70
C ARG A 194 9.12 14.00 13.81
N LEU A 195 10.37 14.33 13.48
CA LEU A 195 11.47 13.39 13.58
C LEU A 195 12.40 13.82 14.71
N THR A 196 12.69 12.89 15.62
CA THR A 196 13.66 13.07 16.69
C THR A 196 14.82 12.11 16.47
N LEU A 197 16.05 12.61 16.50
CA LEU A 197 17.26 11.81 16.47
C LEU A 197 17.72 11.56 17.89
N PHE A 198 17.89 10.30 18.24
CA PHE A 198 18.34 9.90 19.57
C PHE A 198 19.83 9.59 19.59
N ARG A 199 20.33 8.93 18.54
CA ARG A 199 21.73 8.50 18.45
C ARG A 199 22.17 8.31 17.01
N ALA A 200 23.44 8.63 16.73
CA ALA A 200 24.07 8.32 15.45
C ALA A 200 25.25 7.35 15.62
N ASP A 201 25.25 6.24 14.89
CA ASP A 201 26.38 5.33 14.75
C ASP A 201 27.03 5.52 13.37
N THR A 202 28.10 6.32 13.31
CA THR A 202 28.84 6.58 12.08
C THR A 202 29.62 5.36 11.57
N ALA A 203 29.92 4.38 12.42
CA ALA A 203 30.65 3.17 12.03
C ALA A 203 29.73 2.17 11.34
N GLN A 204 28.53 1.95 11.88
CA GLN A 204 27.50 1.11 11.25
C GLN A 204 26.68 1.85 10.20
N ARG A 205 26.79 3.18 10.14
CA ARG A 205 26.01 4.08 9.29
C ARG A 205 24.50 3.92 9.53
N GLU A 206 24.15 3.99 10.80
CA GLU A 206 22.80 3.78 11.33
C GLU A 206 22.44 4.94 12.27
N LEU A 207 21.19 5.38 12.22
CA LEU A 207 20.62 6.40 13.09
C LEU A 207 19.47 5.78 13.88
N HIS A 208 19.46 5.98 15.19
CA HIS A 208 18.32 5.66 16.04
C HIS A 208 17.39 6.87 16.11
N ILE A 209 16.16 6.71 15.64
CA ILE A 209 15.22 7.82 15.45
C ILE A 209 13.83 7.50 16.01
N GLY A 210 13.10 8.56 16.37
CA GLY A 210 11.68 8.53 16.70
C GLY A 210 10.87 9.31 15.68
N LEU A 211 9.80 8.70 15.18
CA LEU A 211 8.86 9.33 14.26
C LEU A 211 7.51 9.51 14.96
N GLU A 212 7.12 10.76 15.18
CA GLU A 212 5.76 11.11 15.59
C GLU A 212 4.94 11.52 14.36
N VAL A 213 3.77 10.90 14.19
CA VAL A 213 2.80 11.19 13.14
C VAL A 213 1.52 11.68 13.79
N GLU A 214 1.13 12.92 13.50
CA GLU A 214 -0.10 13.53 13.96
C GLU A 214 -1.10 13.65 12.80
N THR A 215 -2.24 12.98 12.93
CA THR A 215 -3.36 13.08 11.99
C THR A 215 -4.41 13.99 12.60
N VAL A 216 -4.66 15.13 11.95
CA VAL A 216 -5.65 16.12 12.38
C VAL A 216 -7.05 15.66 11.96
N ALA A 217 -8.08 16.06 12.71
CA ALA A 217 -9.47 15.86 12.32
C ALA A 217 -9.81 16.71 11.08
N GLN A 218 -10.30 16.06 10.03
CA GLN A 218 -10.61 16.69 8.73
C GLN A 218 -11.68 15.86 8.01
N PRO A 219 -12.45 16.47 7.08
CA PRO A 219 -13.43 15.75 6.26
C PRO A 219 -12.78 14.56 5.53
N GLY A 220 -13.40 13.37 5.60
CA GLY A 220 -12.88 12.15 4.96
C GLY A 220 -11.90 11.32 5.81
N VAL A 221 -11.52 11.80 6.99
CA VAL A 221 -10.73 11.03 7.97
C VAL A 221 -11.66 10.47 9.05
N LEU A 222 -11.58 9.17 9.30
CA LEU A 222 -12.34 8.52 10.37
C LEU A 222 -11.91 9.07 11.74
N ALA A 223 -12.85 9.24 12.67
CA ALA A 223 -12.52 9.71 14.02
C ALA A 223 -11.48 8.80 14.73
N SER A 224 -11.48 7.50 14.44
CA SER A 224 -10.50 6.54 14.95
C SER A 224 -9.09 6.70 14.37
N ALA A 225 -8.95 7.40 13.24
CA ALA A 225 -7.67 7.70 12.61
C ALA A 225 -7.06 9.02 13.10
N VAL A 226 -7.83 9.85 13.80
CA VAL A 226 -7.35 11.10 14.40
C VAL A 226 -6.55 10.78 15.65
N GLY A 227 -5.38 11.40 15.78
CA GLY A 227 -4.52 11.22 16.94
C GLY A 227 -3.05 11.27 16.59
N ARG A 228 -2.24 10.86 17.57
CA ARG A 228 -0.79 10.80 17.47
C ARG A 228 -0.34 9.36 17.53
N TYR A 229 0.55 9.01 16.61
CA TYR A 229 1.24 7.74 16.56
C TYR A 229 2.74 8.03 16.72
N ASN A 230 3.42 7.32 17.61
CA ASN A 230 4.86 7.45 17.79
C ASN A 230 5.51 6.08 17.71
N VAL A 231 6.66 5.99 17.06
CA VAL A 231 7.46 4.78 16.94
C VAL A 231 8.94 5.12 16.87
N GLU A 232 9.75 4.28 17.52
CA GLU A 232 11.21 4.40 17.53
C GLU A 232 11.82 3.20 16.80
N PHE A 233 12.82 3.46 15.96
CA PHE A 233 13.46 2.45 15.12
C PHE A 233 14.81 2.90 14.60
N ASP A 234 15.60 1.94 14.10
CA ASP A 234 16.90 2.20 13.47
C ASP A 234 16.75 2.36 11.96
N VAL A 235 17.39 3.39 11.41
CA VAL A 235 17.48 3.63 9.96
C VAL A 235 18.94 3.64 9.53
N GLY A 236 19.28 2.79 8.57
CA GLY A 236 20.61 2.77 7.96
C GLY A 236 20.53 2.64 6.44
N PHE A 237 21.69 2.54 5.78
CA PHE A 237 21.78 2.41 4.32
C PHE A 237 21.12 1.15 3.75
N PHE A 238 20.87 0.15 4.58
CA PHE A 238 20.24 -1.11 4.15
C PHE A 238 18.72 -1.11 4.38
N THR A 239 18.16 -0.04 4.93
CA THR A 239 16.72 0.15 5.13
C THR A 239 16.13 0.71 3.83
N THR A 240 15.05 0.12 3.34
CA THR A 240 14.45 0.45 2.02
C THR A 240 12.97 0.81 2.15
N PRO A 241 12.50 1.91 1.54
CA PRO A 241 11.18 2.47 1.85
C PRO A 241 9.99 1.59 1.40
N MET A 242 10.14 0.76 0.36
CA MET A 242 9.06 -0.12 -0.09
C MET A 242 8.82 -1.30 0.87
N ILE A 243 9.78 -1.60 1.75
CA ILE A 243 9.74 -2.72 2.70
C ILE A 243 9.66 -2.21 4.13
N ASP A 244 10.56 -1.31 4.51
CA ASP A 244 10.74 -0.77 5.84
C ASP A 244 9.94 0.53 5.99
N ASN A 245 8.62 0.38 6.00
CA ASN A 245 7.68 1.48 6.20
C ASN A 245 6.72 1.19 7.34
N ILE A 246 6.15 2.27 7.84
CA ILE A 246 5.11 2.28 8.87
C ILE A 246 3.79 2.47 8.15
N ARG A 247 2.85 1.57 8.43
CA ARG A 247 1.48 1.66 7.94
C ARG A 247 0.70 2.69 8.75
N LEU A 248 0.01 3.57 8.06
CA LEU A 248 -0.90 4.57 8.61
C LEU A 248 -2.34 4.21 8.24
N SER A 249 -3.30 4.92 8.82
CA SER A 249 -4.69 4.80 8.42
C SER A 249 -4.89 5.21 6.95
N ASN A 250 -5.98 4.71 6.36
CA ASN A 250 -6.39 5.00 4.98
C ASN A 250 -5.48 4.38 3.91
N ASP A 251 -4.88 3.21 4.16
CA ASP A 251 -4.00 2.52 3.20
C ASP A 251 -2.86 3.46 2.75
N GLN A 252 -2.28 4.21 3.68
CA GLN A 252 -1.15 5.10 3.44
C GLN A 252 0.04 4.65 4.29
N ARG A 253 1.25 5.02 3.87
CA ARG A 253 2.48 4.55 4.47
C ARG A 253 3.48 5.68 4.58
N VAL A 254 4.31 5.60 5.61
CA VAL A 254 5.44 6.49 5.80
C VAL A 254 6.72 5.69 5.97
N ALA A 255 7.79 6.10 5.31
CA ALA A 255 9.12 5.53 5.50
C ALA A 255 10.12 6.66 5.73
N VAL A 256 11.15 6.39 6.52
CA VAL A 256 12.30 7.29 6.70
C VAL A 256 13.53 6.56 6.17
N VAL A 257 14.27 7.22 5.28
CA VAL A 257 15.41 6.62 4.58
C VAL A 257 16.65 7.46 4.80
N LEU A 258 17.73 6.83 5.23
CA LEU A 258 19.06 7.45 5.29
C LEU A 258 19.68 7.47 3.89
N THR A 259 19.72 8.63 3.26
CA THR A 259 20.19 8.79 1.87
C THR A 259 21.68 9.08 1.77
N ASP A 260 22.24 9.71 2.80
CA ASP A 260 23.68 9.91 2.93
C ASP A 260 24.11 10.04 4.40
N MET A 261 25.36 9.69 4.69
CA MET A 261 25.94 9.82 6.03
C MET A 261 27.46 9.85 5.94
N ASN A 262 28.06 10.82 6.63
CA ASN A 262 29.49 10.93 6.83
C ASN A 262 29.78 11.24 8.32
N GLN A 263 31.03 11.60 8.66
CA GLN A 263 31.41 11.89 10.04
C GLN A 263 30.81 13.19 10.60
N ALA A 264 30.44 14.14 9.74
CA ALA A 264 29.98 15.48 10.12
C ALA A 264 28.46 15.66 9.94
N GLY A 265 27.80 14.81 9.16
CA GLY A 265 26.41 15.02 8.80
C GLY A 265 25.73 13.80 8.19
N ALA A 266 24.41 13.85 8.16
CA ALA A 266 23.54 12.85 7.57
C ALA A 266 22.38 13.50 6.80
N SER A 267 21.91 12.82 5.76
CA SER A 267 20.75 13.22 4.97
C SER A 267 19.66 12.16 5.09
N LEU A 268 18.47 12.60 5.44
CA LEU A 268 17.29 11.75 5.66
C LEU A 268 16.18 12.17 4.72
N SER A 269 15.44 11.20 4.19
CA SER A 269 14.26 11.44 3.37
C SER A 269 13.06 10.77 4.01
N LEU A 270 11.99 11.52 4.27
CA LEU A 270 10.68 10.98 4.60
C LEU A 270 9.86 10.81 3.33
N MET A 271 9.35 9.60 3.14
CA MET A 271 8.47 9.20 2.06
C MET A 271 7.09 8.93 2.61
N TYR A 272 6.08 9.66 2.15
CA TYR A 272 4.68 9.46 2.51
C TYR A 272 3.88 9.10 1.25
N PHE A 273 3.36 7.88 1.17
CA PHE A 273 2.88 7.31 -0.09
C PHE A 273 1.69 6.33 0.10
N PRO A 274 0.92 6.03 -0.96
CA PRO A 274 -0.18 5.07 -0.89
C PRO A 274 0.32 3.64 -0.72
N GLY A 275 -0.43 2.83 0.04
CA GLY A 275 -0.08 1.46 0.34
C GLY A 275 -0.04 0.53 -0.87
N SER A 276 -0.74 0.90 -1.96
CA SER A 276 -0.68 0.22 -3.26
C SER A 276 0.70 0.25 -3.91
N ARG A 277 1.61 1.13 -3.47
CA ARG A 277 2.99 1.23 -3.97
C ARG A 277 4.04 0.59 -3.07
N ALA A 278 3.65 0.06 -1.91
CA ALA A 278 4.55 -0.77 -1.13
C ALA A 278 4.75 -2.13 -1.83
N SER A 279 5.84 -2.81 -1.47
CA SER A 279 6.18 -4.11 -2.06
C SER A 279 5.05 -5.14 -1.89
N LEU A 280 5.00 -6.11 -2.82
CA LEU A 280 4.02 -7.21 -2.92
C LEU A 280 3.94 -8.14 -1.70
N ARG A 281 4.68 -7.86 -0.62
CA ARG A 281 4.72 -8.68 0.59
C ARG A 281 3.45 -8.55 1.44
N GLU A 282 2.72 -7.44 1.38
CA GLU A 282 1.63 -7.19 2.33
C GLU A 282 0.24 -7.55 1.81
N LYS A 283 -0.45 -8.43 2.55
CA LYS A 283 -1.87 -8.73 2.33
C LYS A 283 -2.71 -7.49 2.68
N PRO A 284 -3.66 -7.08 1.81
CA PRO A 284 -4.65 -6.05 2.19
C PRO A 284 -5.44 -6.53 3.41
N TYR A 285 -5.71 -5.65 4.38
CA TYR A 285 -6.55 -6.01 5.53
C TYR A 285 -8.01 -6.09 5.11
N TYR A 286 -8.74 -7.04 5.69
CA TYR A 286 -10.14 -7.32 5.37
C TYR A 286 -11.03 -6.06 5.50
N GLU A 287 -10.80 -5.23 6.52
CA GLU A 287 -11.53 -3.98 6.76
C GLU A 287 -11.35 -2.93 5.66
N GLU A 288 -10.18 -2.88 5.01
CA GLU A 288 -9.93 -1.96 3.89
C GLU A 288 -10.55 -2.45 2.59
N ILE A 289 -10.62 -3.76 2.40
CA ILE A 289 -11.38 -4.37 1.29
C ILE A 289 -12.86 -4.02 1.45
N LEU A 290 -13.40 -4.17 2.67
CA LEU A 290 -14.78 -3.78 2.97
C LEU A 290 -15.01 -2.28 2.73
N ARG A 291 -14.05 -1.42 3.07
CA ARG A 291 -14.14 0.03 2.80
C ARG A 291 -14.12 0.36 1.30
N LYS A 292 -13.22 -0.25 0.51
CA LYS A 292 -13.20 -0.09 -0.95
C LYS A 292 -14.52 -0.55 -1.60
N LEU A 293 -15.13 -1.61 -1.06
CA LEU A 293 -16.45 -2.08 -1.51
C LEU A 293 -17.57 -1.10 -1.14
N ALA A 294 -17.53 -0.52 0.07
CA ALA A 294 -18.50 0.46 0.53
C ALA A 294 -18.40 1.79 -0.26
N ASP A 295 -17.19 2.33 -0.45
CA ASP A 295 -16.96 3.58 -1.18
C ASP A 295 -17.36 3.45 -2.66
N THR A 296 -17.11 2.29 -3.28
CA THR A 296 -17.55 2.02 -4.67
C THR A 296 -19.07 1.92 -4.80
N SER A 297 -19.77 1.53 -3.73
CA SER A 297 -21.22 1.46 -3.71
C SER A 297 -21.88 2.83 -3.52
N GLN A 298 -21.25 3.74 -2.78
CA GLN A 298 -21.78 5.09 -2.50
C GLN A 298 -21.48 6.09 -3.63
N ALA A 299 -20.41 5.92 -4.40
CA ALA A 299 -20.09 6.78 -5.55
C ALA A 299 -21.03 6.58 -6.77
N ARG A 300 -22.10 5.78 -6.63
CA ARG A 300 -23.07 5.46 -7.71
C ARG A 300 -24.52 5.79 -7.38
N GLU A 301 -24.78 6.43 -6.24
CA GLU A 301 -26.05 7.14 -5.98
C GLU A 301 -25.91 8.62 -6.32
#